data_AF-A0A7C9VI65-F1
#
_entry.id   AF-A0A7C9VI65-F1
#
_cell.length_a   1.000
_cell.length_b   1.000
_cell.length_c   1.000
_cell.angle_alpha   90.00
_cell.angle_beta   90.00
_cell.angle_gamma   90.00
#
_symmetry.space_group_name_H-M   'P 1'
#
loop_
_entity.id
_entity.type
_entity.pdbx_description
1 polymer ?
#
loop_
_entity_poly.entity_id
_entity_poly.type
_entity_poly.pdbx_seq_one_letter_code
_entity_poly.pdbx_strand_id
1 'polypeptide(L)'
;MEEHYATTMGGPATMSSLILEGVFERFPKLRVVLVEIGFAWVPSFVWRMDRLWERMRGEVPHLNHPPSYYAKRNFWYTTQPMEEPGRPDDLRRTFDWVGWDRLLFSTDYPHWDQDDPAYAFNIKLTPAERRQICHDNAEQFYRF
;
A
#
# COMPACT_ATOMS: atom_id res chain seq x y z
N MET A 1 0.81 -22.55 -0.51
CA MET A 1 1.12 -21.77 0.71
C MET A 1 2.62 -21.58 0.90
N GLU A 2 3.47 -22.60 0.69
CA GLU A 2 4.92 -22.57 1.02
C GLU A 2 5.73 -21.42 0.39
N GLU A 3 5.34 -20.88 -0.77
CA GLU A 3 6.07 -19.77 -1.40
C GLU A 3 5.24 -18.49 -1.58
N HIS A 4 3.91 -18.57 -1.65
CA HIS A 4 3.05 -17.42 -1.98
C HIS A 4 2.99 -16.34 -0.89
N TYR A 5 3.24 -16.68 0.38
CA TYR A 5 3.35 -15.66 1.43
C TYR A 5 4.60 -14.76 1.23
N ALA A 6 5.59 -15.24 0.46
CA ALA A 6 6.84 -14.53 0.26
C ALA A 6 6.69 -13.31 -0.65
N THR A 7 5.66 -13.25 -1.49
CA THR A 7 5.41 -12.10 -2.37
C THR A 7 5.27 -10.81 -1.56
N THR A 8 4.62 -10.87 -0.40
CA THR A 8 4.50 -9.75 0.55
C THR A 8 5.83 -9.28 1.14
N MET A 9 6.83 -10.17 1.26
CA MET A 9 8.08 -9.87 1.99
C MET A 9 8.98 -8.85 1.26
N GLY A 10 8.89 -8.72 -0.06
CA GLY A 10 9.67 -7.75 -0.82
C GLY A 10 9.25 -6.29 -0.58
N GLY A 11 7.96 -6.06 -0.36
CA GLY A 11 7.37 -4.72 -0.20
C GLY A 11 8.01 -3.87 0.90
N PRO A 12 8.09 -4.37 2.15
CA PRO A 12 8.72 -3.65 3.25
C PRO A 12 10.16 -3.23 2.94
N ALA A 13 10.97 -4.12 2.34
CA ALA A 13 12.37 -3.84 2.03
C ALA A 13 12.51 -2.78 0.92
N THR A 14 11.72 -2.88 -0.14
CA THR A 14 11.70 -1.86 -1.20
C THR A 14 11.23 -0.51 -0.68
N MET A 15 10.15 -0.49 0.12
CA MET A 15 9.62 0.73 0.71
C MET A 15 10.63 1.41 1.62
N SER A 16 11.25 0.68 2.54
CA SER A 16 12.23 1.26 3.45
C SER A 16 13.46 1.77 2.70
N SER A 17 13.95 1.05 1.69
CA SER A 17 15.08 1.52 0.87
C SER A 17 14.74 2.85 0.17
N LEU A 18 13.60 2.94 -0.52
CA LEU A 18 13.20 4.17 -1.22
C LEU A 18 13.01 5.36 -0.27
N ILE A 19 12.43 5.11 0.90
CA ILE A 19 12.20 6.16 1.90
C ILE A 19 13.52 6.55 2.56
N LEU A 20 14.25 5.61 3.17
CA LEU A 20 15.42 5.87 4.00
C LEU A 20 16.61 6.41 3.20
N GLU A 21 16.75 6.03 1.93
CA GLU A 21 17.78 6.59 1.04
C GLU A 21 17.40 7.98 0.46
N GLY A 22 16.24 8.54 0.86
CA GLY A 22 15.85 9.89 0.46
C GLY A 22 15.42 10.04 -1.00
N VAL A 23 14.97 8.96 -1.65
CA VAL A 23 14.53 9.02 -3.06
C VAL A 23 13.40 10.06 -3.23
N PHE A 24 12.49 10.14 -2.27
CA PHE A 24 11.37 11.09 -2.30
C PHE A 24 11.71 12.49 -1.79
N GLU A 25 12.90 12.69 -1.23
CA GLU A 25 13.46 14.04 -1.04
C GLU A 25 13.96 14.58 -2.36
N ARG A 26 14.69 13.76 -3.11
CA ARG A 26 15.22 14.14 -4.44
C ARG A 26 14.12 14.23 -5.50
N PHE A 27 13.14 13.33 -5.46
CA PHE A 27 12.06 13.24 -6.44
C PHE A 27 10.69 13.27 -5.74
N PRO A 28 10.26 14.44 -5.22
CA PRO A 28 9.05 14.52 -4.38
C PRO A 28 7.76 14.15 -5.12
N LYS A 29 7.75 14.24 -6.46
CA LYS A 29 6.61 13.90 -7.33
C LYS A 29 6.62 12.44 -7.81
N LEU A 30 7.65 11.66 -7.47
CA LEU A 30 7.70 10.24 -7.83
C LEU A 30 6.55 9.51 -7.13
N ARG A 31 5.79 8.73 -7.89
CA ARG A 31 4.71 7.88 -7.40
C ARG A 31 5.08 6.43 -7.68
N VAL A 32 4.89 5.57 -6.69
CA VAL A 32 5.25 4.15 -6.74
C VAL A 32 4.00 3.33 -6.47
N VAL A 33 3.76 2.29 -7.28
CA VAL A 33 2.75 1.28 -6.99
C VAL A 33 3.47 0.01 -6.57
N LEU A 34 3.12 -0.54 -5.41
CA LEU A 34 3.49 -1.90 -5.05
C LEU A 34 2.38 -2.84 -5.56
N VAL A 35 2.76 -3.73 -6.47
CA VAL A 35 1.86 -4.61 -7.21
C VAL A 35 2.01 -6.02 -6.68
N GLU A 36 0.89 -6.70 -6.37
CA GLU A 36 0.84 -8.12 -5.94
C GLU A 36 1.51 -8.41 -4.58
N ILE A 37 1.77 -7.39 -3.77
CA ILE A 37 2.55 -7.51 -2.52
C ILE A 37 1.65 -7.38 -1.27
N GLY A 38 0.33 -7.31 -1.44
CA GLY A 38 -0.60 -7.00 -0.35
C GLY A 38 -0.34 -5.62 0.27
N PHE A 39 -1.12 -5.27 1.28
CA PHE A 39 -1.09 -3.94 1.89
C PHE A 39 -1.40 -3.92 3.39
N ALA A 40 -1.86 -5.03 4.00
CA ALA A 40 -2.15 -5.09 5.44
C ALA A 40 -0.89 -4.97 6.32
N TRP A 41 0.29 -5.24 5.77
CA TRP A 41 1.56 -5.06 6.47
C TRP A 41 1.96 -3.59 6.63
N VAL A 42 1.45 -2.70 5.78
CA VAL A 42 1.92 -1.30 5.68
C VAL A 42 1.75 -0.54 7.00
N PRO A 43 0.59 -0.56 7.69
CA PRO A 43 0.42 0.19 8.93
C PRO A 43 1.47 -0.19 9.98
N SER A 44 1.62 -1.48 10.26
CA SER A 44 2.52 -1.96 11.32
C SER A 44 3.99 -1.71 10.99
N PHE A 45 4.38 -1.89 9.73
CA PHE A 45 5.74 -1.63 9.27
C PHE A 45 6.10 -0.14 9.37
N VAL A 46 5.21 0.73 8.88
CA VAL A 46 5.43 2.18 8.90
C VAL A 46 5.43 2.72 10.33
N TRP A 47 4.58 2.22 11.23
CA TRP A 47 4.65 2.60 12.66
C TRP A 47 6.03 2.29 13.25
N ARG A 48 6.60 1.13 12.91
CA ARG A 48 7.93 0.77 13.38
C ARG A 48 9.01 1.69 12.79
N MET A 49 8.93 2.01 11.50
CA MET A 49 9.86 2.95 10.87
C MET A 49 9.77 4.36 11.50
N ASP A 50 8.57 4.89 11.76
CA ASP A 50 8.39 6.18 12.42
C ASP A 50 9.05 6.20 13.80
N ARG A 51 8.83 5.15 14.62
CA ARG A 51 9.44 5.04 15.96
C ARG A 51 10.96 4.90 15.92
N LEU A 52 11.51 4.25 14.89
CA LEU A 52 12.96 4.16 14.69
C LEU A 52 13.52 5.52 14.24
N TRP A 53 12.86 6.19 13.30
CA TRP A 53 13.26 7.50 12.82
C TRP A 53 13.27 8.56 13.94
N GLU A 54 12.29 8.55 14.85
CA GLU A 54 12.29 9.43 16.03
C GLU A 54 13.52 9.25 16.93
N ARG A 55 14.02 8.01 17.04
CA ARG A 55 15.14 7.65 17.93
C ARG A 55 16.51 7.75 17.25
N MET A 56 16.57 7.45 15.96
CA MET A 56 17.79 7.26 15.16
C MET A 56 17.88 8.28 14.03
N ARG A 57 17.22 9.44 14.17
CA ARG A 57 17.16 10.50 13.14
C ARG A 57 18.52 10.92 12.60
N GLY A 58 19.57 10.81 13.42
CA GLY A 58 20.94 11.12 13.03
C GLY A 58 21.54 10.19 11.97
N GLU A 59 21.00 8.99 11.77
CA GLU A 59 21.44 8.05 10.72
C GLU A 59 20.90 8.42 9.33
N VAL A 60 19.79 9.17 9.28
CA VAL A 60 19.13 9.61 8.03
C VAL A 60 18.84 11.12 8.06
N PRO A 61 19.88 11.97 8.21
CA PRO A 61 19.71 13.41 8.44
C PRO A 61 19.11 14.15 7.24
N HIS A 62 19.10 13.54 6.05
CA HIS A 62 18.50 14.08 4.83
C HIS A 62 16.97 13.94 4.79
N LEU A 63 16.36 13.13 5.66
CA LEU A 63 14.90 13.00 5.72
C LEU A 63 14.26 14.11 6.53
N ASN A 64 13.48 14.95 5.85
CA ASN A 64 12.77 16.07 6.44
C ASN A 64 11.51 15.67 7.22
N HIS A 65 10.93 14.51 6.88
CA HIS A 65 9.64 14.04 7.42
C HIS A 65 9.76 12.60 7.96
N PRO A 66 8.82 12.16 8.83
CA PRO A 66 8.76 10.76 9.24
C PRO A 66 8.43 9.85 8.05
N PRO A 67 8.86 8.57 8.06
CA PRO A 67 8.52 7.57 7.04
C PRO A 67 7.03 7.52 6.63
N SER A 68 6.10 7.68 7.57
CA SER A 68 4.67 7.72 7.28
C SER A 68 4.22 8.83 6.35
N TYR A 69 4.92 9.97 6.34
CA TYR A 69 4.65 11.05 5.39
C TYR A 69 4.88 10.59 3.95
N TYR A 70 6.01 9.94 3.68
CA TYR A 70 6.33 9.43 2.35
C TYR A 70 5.45 8.24 1.97
N ALA A 71 5.16 7.34 2.92
CA ALA A 71 4.24 6.22 2.69
C ALA A 71 2.87 6.72 2.19
N LYS A 72 2.28 7.72 2.86
CA LYS A 72 0.97 8.28 2.48
C LYS A 72 0.99 9.17 1.25
N ARG A 73 2.14 9.74 0.88
CA ARG A 73 2.29 10.68 -0.24
C ARG A 73 2.73 10.01 -1.53
N ASN A 74 3.62 9.03 -1.45
CA ASN A 74 4.38 8.52 -2.60
C ASN A 74 4.03 7.08 -3.00
N PHE A 75 3.32 6.32 -2.16
CA PHE A 75 2.98 4.92 -2.42
C PHE A 75 1.48 4.69 -2.67
N TRP A 76 1.22 3.82 -3.63
CA TRP A 76 -0.07 3.19 -3.95
C TRP A 76 0.11 1.68 -3.92
N TYR A 77 -0.99 0.94 -3.81
CA TYR A 77 -0.99 -0.51 -3.66
C TYR A 77 -2.07 -1.11 -4.52
N THR A 78 -1.77 -2.23 -5.17
CA THR A 78 -2.81 -3.00 -5.84
C THR A 78 -3.61 -3.81 -4.83
N THR A 79 -4.88 -4.08 -5.14
CA THR A 79 -5.76 -4.81 -4.22
C THR A 79 -5.49 -6.30 -4.20
N GLN A 80 -5.04 -6.91 -5.30
CA GLN A 80 -4.71 -8.33 -5.33
C GLN A 80 -3.28 -8.54 -4.79
N PRO A 81 -3.05 -9.58 -3.97
CA PRO A 81 -4.08 -10.42 -3.35
C PRO A 81 -4.89 -9.66 -2.29
N MET A 82 -6.23 -9.77 -2.34
CA MET A 82 -7.07 -9.11 -1.34
C MET A 82 -6.81 -9.66 0.06
N GLU A 83 -6.70 -8.75 1.02
CA GLU A 83 -6.49 -9.10 2.41
C GLU A 83 -7.79 -9.66 3.03
N GLU A 84 -7.70 -10.84 3.65
CA GLU A 84 -8.83 -11.57 4.23
C GLU A 84 -8.73 -11.71 5.77
N PRO A 85 -8.78 -10.59 6.53
CA PRO A 85 -8.75 -10.68 7.99
C PRO A 85 -10.03 -11.38 8.51
N GLY A 86 -9.90 -12.11 9.62
CA GLY A 86 -11.02 -12.82 10.23
C GLY A 86 -12.19 -11.92 10.67
N ARG A 87 -11.96 -10.61 10.80
CA ARG A 87 -13.02 -9.61 11.03
C ARG A 87 -13.04 -8.61 9.87
N PRO A 88 -14.18 -8.46 9.17
CA PRO A 88 -14.29 -7.51 8.06
C PRO A 88 -13.93 -6.06 8.43
N ASP A 89 -14.22 -5.63 9.66
CA ASP A 89 -13.86 -4.29 10.15
C ASP A 89 -12.34 -4.03 10.15
N ASP A 90 -11.51 -5.06 10.27
CA ASP A 90 -10.05 -4.92 10.27
C ASP A 90 -9.53 -4.60 8.86
N LEU A 91 -10.19 -5.10 7.81
CA LEU A 91 -9.89 -4.71 6.43
C LEU A 91 -10.21 -3.24 6.22
N ARG A 92 -11.38 -2.80 6.69
CA ARG A 92 -11.79 -1.41 6.56
C ARG A 92 -10.86 -0.44 7.29
N ARG A 93 -10.41 -0.80 8.50
CA ARG A 93 -9.38 -0.04 9.24
C ARG A 93 -8.05 0.00 8.50
N THR A 94 -7.68 -1.09 7.82
CA THR A 94 -6.49 -1.12 6.95
C THR A 94 -6.65 -0.12 5.80
N PHE A 95 -7.80 -0.09 5.12
CA PHE A 95 -8.09 0.88 4.07
C PHE A 95 -8.05 2.32 4.59
N ASP A 96 -8.65 2.58 5.76
CA ASP A 96 -8.63 3.91 6.39
C ASP A 96 -7.21 4.38 6.69
N TRP A 97 -6.32 3.48 7.09
CA TRP A 97 -4.93 3.83 7.38
C TRP A 97 -4.08 4.03 6.12
N VAL A 98 -4.17 3.09 5.18
CA VAL A 98 -3.45 3.11 3.89
C VAL A 98 -3.90 4.32 3.06
N GLY A 99 -5.19 4.64 3.11
CA GLY A 99 -5.85 5.65 2.31
C GLY A 99 -6.68 4.99 1.22
N TRP A 100 -7.98 5.26 1.22
CA TRP A 100 -8.90 4.80 0.18
C TRP A 100 -8.49 5.28 -1.22
N ASP A 101 -7.83 6.43 -1.32
CA ASP A 101 -7.28 7.03 -2.54
C ASP A 101 -5.90 6.47 -2.97
N ARG A 102 -5.38 5.49 -2.22
CA ARG A 102 -4.10 4.81 -2.47
C ARG A 102 -4.23 3.38 -2.94
N LEU A 103 -5.45 2.85 -2.99
CA LEU A 103 -5.74 1.49 -3.44
C LEU A 103 -6.14 1.48 -4.91
N LEU A 104 -5.55 0.57 -5.69
CA LEU A 104 -5.83 0.38 -7.11
C LEU A 104 -6.35 -1.04 -7.30
N PHE A 105 -7.57 -1.20 -7.81
CA PHE A 105 -8.06 -2.54 -8.10
C PHE A 105 -7.17 -3.24 -9.14
N SER A 106 -6.80 -4.49 -8.88
CA SER A 106 -6.14 -5.39 -9.82
C SER A 106 -6.77 -6.77 -9.72
N THR A 107 -6.74 -7.52 -10.83
CA THR A 107 -7.22 -8.90 -10.86
C THR A 107 -6.09 -9.92 -10.73
N ASP A 108 -4.89 -9.57 -11.20
CA ASP A 108 -3.78 -10.50 -11.36
C ASP A 108 -4.08 -11.70 -12.27
N TYR A 109 -4.99 -11.51 -13.24
CA TYR A 109 -5.26 -12.51 -14.27
C TYR A 109 -3.97 -12.80 -15.09
N PRO A 110 -3.64 -14.06 -15.40
CA PRO A 110 -4.43 -15.30 -15.22
C PRO A 110 -3.99 -16.15 -14.01
N HIS A 111 -3.47 -15.56 -12.94
CA HIS A 111 -3.00 -16.32 -11.78
C HIS A 111 -4.13 -17.12 -11.12
N TRP A 112 -3.75 -18.16 -10.38
CA TRP A 112 -4.68 -19.12 -9.78
C TRP A 112 -5.52 -18.50 -8.65
N ASP A 113 -4.98 -17.47 -7.99
CA ASP A 113 -5.54 -16.66 -6.92
C ASP A 113 -5.96 -15.27 -7.39
N GLN A 114 -6.28 -15.14 -8.67
CA GLN A 114 -6.82 -13.90 -9.22
C GLN A 114 -8.10 -13.44 -8.51
N ASP A 115 -8.26 -12.12 -8.44
CA ASP A 115 -9.43 -11.47 -7.84
C ASP A 115 -10.49 -11.14 -8.91
N ASP A 116 -11.72 -11.62 -8.71
CA ASP A 116 -12.88 -11.21 -9.50
C ASP A 116 -13.46 -9.90 -8.93
N PRO A 117 -13.62 -8.82 -9.73
CA PRO A 117 -14.14 -7.53 -9.25
C PRO A 117 -15.52 -7.62 -8.57
N ALA A 118 -16.33 -8.62 -8.90
CA ALA A 118 -17.63 -8.85 -8.28
C ALA A 118 -17.50 -9.35 -6.82
N TYR A 119 -16.45 -10.11 -6.50
CA TYR A 119 -16.33 -10.87 -5.26
C TYR A 119 -15.11 -10.53 -4.39
N ALA A 120 -14.09 -9.86 -4.95
CA ALA A 120 -12.82 -9.61 -4.27
C ALA A 120 -12.98 -8.93 -2.90
N PHE A 121 -13.95 -8.02 -2.74
CA PHE A 121 -14.11 -7.29 -1.48
C PHE A 121 -14.97 -8.05 -0.46
N ASN A 122 -14.35 -8.54 0.61
CA ASN A 122 -15.02 -9.21 1.74
C ASN A 122 -15.74 -8.24 2.71
N ILE A 123 -15.72 -6.93 2.42
CA ILE A 123 -16.48 -5.90 3.13
C ILE A 123 -17.56 -5.29 2.24
N LYS A 124 -18.64 -4.80 2.86
CA LYS A 124 -19.64 -3.99 2.14
C LYS A 124 -19.03 -2.63 1.80
N LEU A 125 -18.80 -2.41 0.51
CA LEU A 125 -18.44 -1.11 -0.03
C LEU A 125 -19.68 -0.31 -0.44
N THR A 126 -19.67 0.99 -0.19
CA THR A 126 -20.62 1.88 -0.84
C THR A 126 -20.34 1.96 -2.35
N PRO A 127 -21.31 2.37 -3.17
CA PRO A 127 -21.05 2.57 -4.61
C PRO A 127 -19.91 3.55 -4.89
N ALA A 128 -19.77 4.59 -4.07
CA ALA A 128 -18.69 5.57 -4.18
C ALA A 128 -17.32 4.96 -3.85
N GLU A 129 -17.22 4.20 -2.76
CA GLU A 129 -15.99 3.50 -2.37
C GLU A 129 -15.54 2.50 -3.44
N ARG A 130 -16.48 1.71 -3.96
CA ARG A 130 -16.19 0.76 -5.04
C ARG A 130 -15.72 1.49 -6.30
N ARG A 131 -16.39 2.57 -6.71
CA ARG A 131 -15.97 3.37 -7.86
C ARG A 131 -14.58 3.96 -7.66
N GLN A 132 -14.29 4.44 -6.45
CA GLN A 132 -13.00 5.02 -6.14
C GLN A 132 -11.86 4.02 -6.34
N ILE A 133 -11.96 2.83 -5.72
CA ILE A 133 -10.92 1.81 -5.78
C ILE A 133 -10.83 1.16 -7.17
N CYS A 134 -11.98 0.87 -7.80
CA CYS A 134 -12.03 0.15 -9.08
C CYS A 134 -11.82 1.03 -10.31
N HIS A 135 -11.83 2.37 -10.18
CA HIS A 135 -11.74 3.27 -11.32
C HIS A 135 -10.99 4.56 -11.00
N ASP A 136 -11.54 5.42 -10.13
CA ASP A 136 -11.11 6.83 -10.03
C ASP A 136 -9.64 6.98 -9.60
N ASN A 137 -9.18 6.12 -8.69
CA ASN A 137 -7.79 6.14 -8.24
C ASN A 137 -6.82 5.80 -9.37
N ALA A 138 -7.17 4.84 -10.24
CA ALA A 138 -6.35 4.45 -11.39
C ALA A 138 -6.34 5.56 -12.45
N GLU A 139 -7.50 6.13 -12.77
CA GLU A 139 -7.62 7.29 -13.66
C GLU A 139 -6.72 8.45 -13.16
N GLN A 140 -6.81 8.81 -11.88
CA GLN A 140 -5.97 9.85 -11.28
C GLN A 140 -4.47 9.49 -11.27
N PHE A 141 -4.14 8.23 -11.01
CA PHE A 141 -2.76 7.77 -10.97
C PHE A 141 -2.14 7.78 -12.38
N TYR A 142 -2.74 7.10 -13.34
CA TYR A 142 -2.18 6.91 -14.67
C TYR A 142 -2.45 8.08 -15.63
N ARG A 143 -3.41 8.96 -15.32
CA ARG A 143 -3.77 10.15 -16.11
C ARG A 143 -4.22 9.83 -17.54
N PHE A 144 -5.03 8.79 -17.71
CA PHE A 144 -5.72 8.53 -18.97
C PHE A 144 -7.11 9.16 -18.98
#